data_AF-A0A9P6P9K5-F1
#
_entry.id   AF-A0A9P6P9K5-F1
#
_cell.length_a   1.000
_cell.length_b   1.000
_cell.length_c   1.000
_cell.angle_alpha   90.00
_cell.angle_beta   90.00
_cell.angle_gamma   90.00
#
_symmetry.space_group_name_H-M   'P 1'
#
loop_
_entity.id
_entity.type
_entity.pdbx_description
1 polymer ?
#
loop_
_entity_poly.entity_id
_entity_poly.type
_entity_poly.pdbx_seq_one_letter_code
_entity_poly.pdbx_strand_id
1 'polypeptide(L)'
;MKQSSFVQQAMNEVEKGQQYQSNFTKAIDVICSTNTKIFQKAKASIADLPECAKVTRILDRGIQYNTKVKRRFSQVEDESSQESLDKPDYAPISSTSKSSATIEQEAAFIKKFRQEQTGKVSWKTCLA
;
A
#
# COMPACT_ATOMS: atom_id res chain seq x y z
N MET A 1 16.07 16.64 -37.98
CA MET A 1 15.20 17.45 -37.09
C MET A 1 14.26 16.64 -36.17
N LYS A 2 14.10 15.31 -36.28
CA LYS A 2 13.17 14.54 -35.42
C LYS A 2 13.70 14.19 -34.01
N GLN A 3 15.02 14.09 -33.82
CA GLN A 3 15.60 13.77 -32.50
C GLN A 3 15.35 14.85 -31.43
N SER A 4 15.28 16.12 -31.83
CA SER A 4 15.05 17.25 -30.92
C SER A 4 13.65 17.22 -30.26
N SER A 5 12.65 16.67 -30.93
CA SER A 5 11.27 16.61 -30.42
C SER A 5 11.08 15.52 -29.38
N PHE A 6 11.76 14.39 -29.53
CA PHE A 6 11.65 13.25 -28.61
C PHE A 6 12.34 13.56 -27.26
N VAL A 7 13.49 14.23 -27.32
CA VAL A 7 14.20 14.71 -26.12
C VAL A 7 13.35 15.74 -25.36
N GLN A 8 12.71 16.67 -26.05
CA GLN A 8 11.83 17.66 -25.42
C GLN A 8 10.62 17.01 -24.73
N GLN A 9 10.03 15.98 -25.34
CA GLN A 9 8.91 15.26 -24.77
C GLN A 9 9.32 14.46 -23.53
N ALA A 10 10.47 13.79 -23.56
CA ALA A 10 11.02 13.08 -22.40
C ALA A 10 11.33 14.03 -21.23
N MET A 11 11.91 15.20 -21.50
CA MET A 11 12.19 16.21 -20.47
C MET A 11 10.89 16.74 -19.83
N ASN A 12 9.86 17.01 -20.62
CA ASN A 12 8.55 17.43 -20.10
C ASN A 12 7.87 16.36 -19.23
N GLU A 13 8.05 15.07 -19.55
CA GLU A 13 7.50 13.98 -18.74
C GLU A 13 8.24 13.84 -17.40
N VAL A 14 9.56 14.01 -17.40
CA VAL A 14 10.38 14.03 -16.18
C VAL A 14 9.99 15.20 -15.27
N GLU A 15 9.83 16.40 -15.82
CA GLU A 15 9.39 17.58 -15.07
C GLU A 15 7.99 17.40 -14.45
N LYS A 16 7.05 16.84 -15.21
CA LYS A 16 5.71 16.51 -14.70
C LYS A 16 5.76 15.49 -13.56
N GLY A 17 6.62 14.47 -13.69
CA GLY A 17 6.83 13.46 -12.65
C GLY A 17 7.36 14.08 -11.35
N GLN A 18 8.39 14.92 -11.46
CA GLN A 18 8.96 15.64 -10.31
C GLN A 18 7.94 16.59 -9.67
N GLN A 19 7.16 17.31 -10.47
CA GLN A 19 6.12 18.20 -9.97
C GLN A 19 5.01 17.43 -9.24
N TYR A 20 4.57 16.30 -9.79
CA TYR A 20 3.60 15.42 -9.14
C TYR A 20 4.12 14.93 -7.79
N GLN A 21 5.35 14.43 -7.74
CA GLN A 21 5.96 13.93 -6.51
C GLN A 21 6.10 15.04 -5.46
N SER A 22 6.54 16.24 -5.85
CA SER A 22 6.61 17.40 -4.96
C SER A 22 5.23 17.77 -4.40
N ASN A 23 4.20 17.80 -5.26
CA ASN A 23 2.83 18.10 -4.84
C ASN A 23 2.28 17.02 -3.89
N PHE A 24 2.56 15.75 -4.16
CA PHE A 24 2.16 14.64 -3.32
C PHE A 24 2.81 14.73 -1.93
N THR A 25 4.12 14.91 -1.86
CA THR A 25 4.84 15.04 -0.57
C THR A 25 4.35 16.25 0.22
N LYS A 26 4.12 17.38 -0.44
CA LYS A 26 3.51 18.57 0.19
C LYS A 26 2.12 18.29 0.74
N ALA A 27 1.27 17.59 -0.03
CA ALA A 27 -0.08 17.24 0.41
C ALA A 27 -0.05 16.34 1.66
N ILE A 28 0.81 15.33 1.68
CA ILE A 28 1.01 14.46 2.85
C ILE A 28 1.47 15.27 4.06
N ASP A 29 2.44 16.17 3.88
CA ASP A 29 2.94 17.02 4.96
C ASP A 29 1.83 17.89 5.56
N VAL A 30 1.03 18.55 4.72
CA VAL A 30 -0.09 19.40 5.15
C VAL A 30 -1.15 18.59 5.90
N ILE A 31 -1.57 17.45 5.34
CA ILE A 31 -2.61 16.60 5.95
C ILE A 31 -2.13 16.10 7.31
N CYS A 32 -0.93 15.52 7.38
CA CYS A 32 -0.41 14.96 8.62
C CYS A 32 -0.14 16.02 9.68
N SER A 33 0.34 17.19 9.28
CA SER A 33 0.57 18.31 10.20
C SER A 33 -0.75 18.87 10.73
N THR A 34 -1.79 18.97 9.88
CA THR A 34 -3.13 19.41 10.29
C THR A 34 -3.77 18.44 11.27
N ASN A 35 -3.73 17.14 10.97
CA ASN A 35 -4.25 16.10 11.86
C ASN A 35 -3.54 16.10 13.22
N THR A 36 -2.22 16.27 13.22
CA THR A 36 -1.42 16.34 14.46
C THR A 36 -1.87 17.51 15.34
N LYS A 37 -2.09 18.70 14.75
CA LYS A 37 -2.59 19.88 15.48
C LYS A 37 -3.98 19.63 16.08
N ILE A 38 -4.88 18.98 15.33
CA ILE A 38 -6.22 18.65 15.80
C ILE A 38 -6.15 17.69 16.99
N PHE A 39 -5.34 16.62 16.91
CA PHE A 39 -5.18 15.67 18.00
C PHE A 39 -4.53 16.29 19.23
N GLN A 40 -3.53 17.16 19.06
CA GLN A 40 -2.92 17.90 20.16
C GLN A 40 -3.93 18.81 20.86
N LYS A 41 -4.76 19.53 20.09
CA LYS A 41 -5.83 20.38 20.63
C LYS A 41 -6.86 19.56 21.40
N ALA A 42 -7.33 18.45 20.83
CA ALA A 42 -8.27 17.55 21.49
C ALA A 42 -7.68 16.96 22.78
N LYS A 43 -6.39 16.59 22.76
CA LYS A 43 -5.69 16.06 23.93
C LYS A 43 -5.59 17.10 25.05
N ALA A 44 -5.28 18.35 24.69
CA ALA A 44 -5.26 19.46 25.66
C ALA A 44 -6.64 19.70 26.29
N SER A 45 -7.73 19.64 25.50
CA SER A 45 -9.09 19.85 26.01
C SER A 45 -9.60 18.78 26.98
N ILE A 46 -8.97 17.60 27.01
CA ILE A 46 -9.38 16.47 27.88
C ILE A 46 -8.32 16.11 28.93
N ALA A 47 -7.24 16.90 29.05
CA ALA A 47 -6.08 16.56 29.86
C ALA A 47 -6.41 16.41 31.36
N ASP A 48 -7.34 17.22 31.86
CA ASP A 48 -7.74 17.26 33.27
C ASP A 48 -8.85 16.25 33.61
N LEU A 49 -9.31 15.46 32.62
CA LEU A 49 -10.37 14.47 32.80
C LEU A 49 -9.76 13.07 33.00
N PRO A 50 -9.72 12.54 34.24
CA PRO A 50 -9.07 11.26 34.53
C PRO A 50 -9.75 10.07 33.82
N GLU A 51 -11.04 10.17 33.52
CA GLU A 51 -11.80 9.15 32.77
C GLU A 51 -11.40 9.04 31.29
N CYS A 52 -10.66 10.02 30.77
CA CYS A 52 -10.28 10.12 29.36
C CYS A 52 -8.93 9.45 29.02
N ALA A 53 -8.37 8.62 29.92
CA ALA A 53 -7.08 7.93 29.68
C ALA A 53 -7.06 7.10 28.38
N LYS A 54 -8.17 6.43 28.04
CA LYS A 54 -8.30 5.66 26.80
C LYS A 54 -8.30 6.56 25.57
N VAL A 55 -9.00 7.70 25.63
CA VAL A 55 -9.07 8.69 24.55
C VAL A 55 -7.69 9.30 24.33
N THR A 56 -6.98 9.65 25.40
CA THR A 56 -5.60 10.16 25.33
C THR A 56 -4.66 9.20 24.60
N ARG A 57 -4.71 7.90 24.92
CA ARG A 57 -3.92 6.88 24.20
C ARG A 57 -4.27 6.78 22.71
N ILE A 58 -5.54 6.94 22.35
CA ILE A 58 -5.97 6.94 20.95
C ILE A 58 -5.40 8.15 20.21
N LEU A 59 -5.47 9.34 20.82
CA LEU A 59 -4.90 10.57 20.26
C LEU A 59 -3.38 10.45 20.08
N ASP A 60 -2.67 9.89 21.06
CA ASP A 60 -1.23 9.66 20.96
C ASP A 60 -0.85 8.71 19.82
N ARG A 61 -1.62 7.63 19.63
CA ARG A 61 -1.45 6.73 18.49
C ARG A 61 -1.70 7.45 17.17
N GLY A 62 -2.71 8.32 17.10
CA GLY A 62 -3.00 9.14 15.94
C GLY A 62 -1.84 10.08 15.58
N ILE A 63 -1.24 10.73 16.58
CA ILE A 63 -0.05 11.59 16.39
C ILE A 63 1.12 10.76 15.86
N GLN A 64 1.43 9.64 16.52
CA GLN A 64 2.52 8.74 16.09
C GLN A 64 2.31 8.21 14.67
N TYR A 65 1.07 7.88 14.29
CA TYR A 65 0.74 7.45 12.94
C TYR A 65 1.06 8.53 11.91
N ASN A 66 0.63 9.78 12.14
CA ASN A 66 0.94 10.89 11.24
C ASN A 66 2.45 11.12 11.10
N THR A 67 3.21 11.01 12.20
CA THR A 67 4.69 11.06 12.14
C THR A 67 5.28 9.94 11.29
N LYS A 68 4.79 8.70 11.43
CA LYS A 68 5.24 7.56 10.64
C LYS A 68 4.91 7.74 9.15
N VAL A 69 3.73 8.24 8.83
CA VAL A 69 3.31 8.52 7.45
C VAL A 69 4.21 9.57 6.82
N LYS A 70 4.45 10.71 7.50
CA LYS A 70 5.38 11.74 7.02
C LYS A 70 6.76 11.16 6.71
N ARG A 71 7.33 10.37 7.65
CA ARG A 71 8.64 9.74 7.46
C ARG A 71 8.66 8.77 6.28
N ARG A 72 7.64 7.93 6.13
CA ARG A 72 7.57 6.96 5.02
C ARG A 72 7.57 7.66 3.66
N PHE A 73 6.83 8.75 3.52
CA PHE A 73 6.70 9.43 2.24
C PHE A 73 7.76 10.52 2.00
N SER A 74 8.48 10.98 3.04
CA SER A 74 9.64 11.84 2.88
C SER A 74 10.91 11.09 2.45
N GLN A 75 11.00 9.78 2.71
CA GLN A 75 12.15 8.94 2.34
C GLN A 75 12.06 8.35 0.92
N VAL A 76 10.99 8.62 0.18
CA VAL A 76 10.78 8.10 -1.19
C VAL A 76 11.74 8.74 -2.21
N GLU A 77 12.53 9.75 -1.83
CA GLU A 77 13.60 10.26 -2.70
C GLU A 77 14.82 9.32 -2.80
N ASP A 78 15.04 8.39 -1.87
CA ASP A 78 16.24 7.54 -1.83
C ASP A 78 16.02 6.06 -2.21
N GLU A 79 14.78 5.62 -2.43
CA GLU A 79 14.51 4.26 -2.92
C GLU A 79 14.64 4.23 -4.45
N SER A 80 15.85 4.51 -4.95
CA SER A 80 16.33 4.21 -6.30
C SER A 80 16.38 2.68 -6.57
N SER A 81 15.76 1.87 -5.72
CA SER A 81 15.58 0.43 -5.89
C SER A 81 14.13 0.12 -6.21
N GLN A 82 13.51 0.89 -7.10
CA GLN A 82 12.53 0.28 -7.99
C GLN A 82 13.32 -0.68 -8.87
N GLU A 83 13.56 -1.90 -8.37
CA GLU A 83 13.82 -3.02 -9.27
C GLU A 83 12.74 -2.91 -10.34
N SER A 84 13.19 -2.69 -11.57
CA SER A 84 12.33 -2.71 -12.76
C SER A 84 11.64 -4.06 -12.73
N LEU A 85 10.44 -4.11 -12.16
CA LEU A 85 9.64 -5.32 -12.19
C LEU A 85 9.46 -5.64 -13.66
N ASP A 86 10.02 -6.77 -14.07
CA ASP A 86 9.88 -7.24 -15.43
C ASP A 86 8.39 -7.23 -15.77
N LYS A 87 8.09 -6.62 -16.91
CA LYS A 87 6.73 -6.56 -17.42
C LYS A 87 6.26 -8.00 -17.51
N PRO A 88 5.14 -8.38 -16.85
CA PRO A 88 4.72 -9.77 -16.87
C PRO A 88 4.53 -10.19 -18.32
N ASP A 89 5.10 -11.33 -18.68
CA ASP A 89 4.85 -11.93 -19.98
C ASP A 89 3.34 -12.00 -20.18
N TYR A 90 2.89 -11.54 -21.35
CA TYR A 90 1.48 -11.55 -21.69
C TYR A 90 1.04 -13.01 -21.81
N ALA A 91 0.59 -13.60 -20.70
CA ALA A 91 -0.06 -14.89 -20.71
C ALA A 91 -1.34 -14.73 -21.54
N PRO A 92 -1.52 -15.52 -22.62
CA PRO A 92 -2.80 -15.57 -23.29
C PRO A 92 -3.83 -15.90 -22.23
N ILE A 93 -4.88 -15.08 -22.13
CA ILE A 93 -6.06 -15.42 -21.34
C ILE A 93 -6.67 -16.61 -22.08
N SER A 94 -6.17 -17.80 -21.81
CA SER A 94 -6.70 -19.04 -22.34
C SER A 94 -8.08 -19.17 -21.71
N SER A 95 -9.09 -18.74 -22.45
CA SER A 95 -10.48 -19.10 -22.20
C SER A 95 -10.68 -20.57 -22.57
N THR A 96 -9.88 -21.45 -22.00
CA THR A 96 -10.21 -22.87 -21.96
C THR A 96 -11.18 -23.01 -20.80
N SER A 97 -12.46 -23.08 -21.14
CA SER A 97 -13.49 -23.61 -20.25
C SER A 97 -12.94 -24.87 -19.60
N LYS A 98 -12.67 -24.80 -18.29
CA LYS A 98 -12.17 -25.94 -17.52
C LYS A 98 -13.10 -27.12 -17.79
N SER A 99 -12.53 -28.27 -18.19
CA SER A 99 -13.34 -29.46 -18.43
C SER A 99 -14.01 -29.90 -17.13
N SER A 100 -15.15 -30.59 -17.21
CA SER A 100 -15.86 -31.10 -16.03
C SER A 100 -14.97 -31.96 -15.13
N ALA A 101 -14.03 -32.70 -15.72
CA ALA A 101 -13.03 -33.50 -15.00
C ALA A 101 -12.10 -32.64 -14.12
N THR A 102 -11.71 -31.44 -14.57
CA THR A 102 -10.88 -30.52 -13.79
C THR A 102 -11.67 -29.92 -12.62
N ILE A 103 -12.96 -29.64 -12.82
CA ILE A 103 -13.84 -29.11 -11.75
C ILE A 103 -14.07 -30.17 -10.67
N GLU A 104 -14.28 -31.43 -11.05
CA GLU A 104 -14.45 -32.54 -10.09
C GLU A 104 -13.17 -32.81 -9.29
N GLN A 105 -12.01 -32.72 -9.92
CA GLN A 105 -10.72 -32.83 -9.23
C GLN A 105 -10.49 -31.68 -8.24
N GLU A 106 -10.81 -30.43 -8.65
CA GLU A 106 -10.74 -29.26 -7.75
C GLU A 106 -11.72 -29.40 -6.57
N ALA A 107 -12.94 -29.89 -6.80
CA ALA A 107 -13.93 -30.10 -5.75
C ALA A 107 -13.49 -31.20 -4.76
N ALA A 108 -12.92 -32.30 -5.25
CA ALA A 108 -12.39 -33.38 -4.42
C ALA A 108 -11.22 -32.89 -3.54
N PHE A 109 -10.32 -32.07 -4.12
CA PHE A 109 -9.23 -31.44 -3.38
C PHE A 109 -9.76 -30.54 -2.26
N ILE A 110 -10.71 -29.63 -2.54
CA ILE A 110 -11.26 -28.72 -1.54
C ILE A 110 -11.93 -29.49 -0.40
N LYS A 111 -12.67 -30.55 -0.72
CA LYS A 111 -13.34 -31.39 0.29
C LYS A 111 -12.31 -32.07 1.19
N LYS A 112 -11.27 -32.66 0.60
CA LYS A 112 -10.19 -33.33 1.35
C LYS A 112 -9.40 -32.33 2.20
N PHE A 113 -9.02 -31.20 1.63
CA PHE A 113 -8.28 -30.13 2.31
C PHE A 113 -9.04 -29.59 3.53
N ARG A 114 -10.36 -29.38 3.42
CA ARG A 114 -11.19 -28.93 4.55
C ARG A 114 -11.35 -29.97 5.65
N GLN A 115 -11.30 -31.26 5.31
CA GLN A 115 -11.40 -32.35 6.28
C GLN A 115 -10.07 -32.56 7.01
N GLU A 116 -8.94 -32.38 6.33
CA GLU A 116 -7.60 -32.65 6.86
C GLU A 116 -6.97 -31.44 7.57
N GLN A 117 -7.42 -30.22 7.30
CA GLN A 117 -6.92 -29.00 7.94
C GLN A 117 -7.70 -28.69 9.22
N THR A 118 -7.14 -29.06 10.37
CA THR A 118 -7.53 -28.48 11.67
C THR A 118 -6.42 -27.55 12.17
N GLY A 119 -6.65 -26.23 12.07
CA GLY A 119 -5.73 -25.20 12.56
C GLY A 119 -5.24 -24.21 11.49
N LYS A 120 -4.10 -23.57 11.73
CA LYS A 120 -3.53 -22.53 10.83
C LYS A 120 -2.99 -23.16 9.55
N VAL A 121 -3.47 -22.66 8.41
CA VAL A 121 -3.02 -23.07 7.07
C VAL A 121 -1.56 -22.64 6.86
N SER A 122 -0.69 -23.59 6.55
CA SER A 122 0.70 -23.35 6.13
C SER A 122 0.79 -23.30 4.61
N TRP A 123 1.47 -22.28 4.08
CA TRP A 123 1.70 -22.13 2.64
C TRP A 123 2.44 -23.30 1.99
N LYS A 124 3.30 -23.99 2.76
CA LYS A 124 3.99 -25.20 2.27
C LYS A 124 3.02 -26.33 1.93
N THR A 125 1.85 -26.36 2.56
CA THR A 125 0.81 -27.39 2.34
C THR A 125 -0.10 -27.05 1.17
N CYS A 126 -0.13 -25.79 0.72
CA CYS A 126 -0.97 -25.35 -0.41
C CYS A 126 -0.26 -25.46 -1.76
N LEU A 127 1.05 -25.68 -1.78
CA LEU A 127 1.89 -25.68 -2.99
C LEU A 127 2.51 -27.05 -3.32
N ALA A 128 2.10 -28.10 -2.60
CA ALA A 128 2.46 -29.49 -2.89
C ALA A 128 1.41 -30.12 -3.80
#